data_AF-A0AA87LQK7-F1
#
_entry.id   AF-A0AA87LQK7-F1
#
_cell.length_a   1.000
_cell.length_b   1.000
_cell.length_c   1.000
_cell.angle_alpha   90.00
_cell.angle_beta   90.00
_cell.angle_gamma   90.00
#
_symmetry.space_group_name_H-M   'P 1'
#
loop_
_entity.id
_entity.type
_entity.pdbx_description
1 polymer ?
#
loop_
_entity_poly.entity_id
_entity_poly.type
_entity_poly.pdbx_seq_one_letter_code
_entity_poly.pdbx_strand_id
1 'polypeptide(L)'
;MNTDTDSLITFLIAFGVPVAMMTWAYFKMNAADQQSVKSDFASPKFLLSMGSFALGAFLIEFSDTFSVPMIKTIGLVLLIVGGIGSSIVTWKSSKVRSLLILALFPLMVFFHIS
;
A
#
# COMPACT_ATOMS: atom_id res chain seq x y z
N MET A 1 -21.41 9.18 9.24
CA MET A 1 -20.20 8.41 9.61
C MET A 1 -20.12 8.37 11.11
N ASN A 2 -20.22 7.18 11.71
CA ASN A 2 -19.94 6.98 13.13
C ASN A 2 -18.57 6.31 13.21
N THR A 3 -17.51 7.12 13.18
CA THR A 3 -16.13 6.61 13.19
C THR A 3 -15.71 6.38 14.64
N ASP A 4 -15.30 5.15 14.93
CA ASP A 4 -14.72 4.80 16.21
C ASP A 4 -13.37 5.52 16.41
N THR A 5 -13.16 6.07 17.61
CA THR A 5 -11.98 6.89 17.91
C THR A 5 -10.71 6.05 17.89
N ASP A 6 -10.80 4.80 18.35
CA ASP A 6 -9.65 3.88 18.39
C ASP A 6 -9.22 3.47 16.98
N SER A 7 -10.19 3.18 16.10
CA SER A 7 -9.95 2.92 14.68
C SER A 7 -9.33 4.15 13.98
N LEU A 8 -9.84 5.36 14.25
CA LEU A 8 -9.27 6.59 13.69
C LEU A 8 -7.82 6.82 14.13
N ILE A 9 -7.52 6.64 15.42
CA ILE A 9 -6.15 6.77 15.94
C ILE A 9 -5.23 5.75 15.27
N THR A 10 -5.68 4.50 15.16
CA THR A 10 -4.92 3.42 14.50
C THR A 10 -4.62 3.77 13.05
N PHE A 11 -5.61 4.23 12.28
CA PHE A 11 -5.45 4.68 10.90
C PHE A 11 -4.43 5.82 10.77
N LEU A 12 -4.52 6.84 11.65
CA LEU A 12 -3.60 7.98 11.64
C LEU A 12 -2.17 7.58 11.97
N ILE A 13 -1.96 6.63 12.87
CA ILE A 13 -0.63 6.10 13.18
C ILE A 13 -0.10 5.27 12.00
N ALA A 14 -0.91 4.37 11.46
CA ALA A 14 -0.51 3.44 10.41
C ALA A 14 -0.22 4.15 9.08
N PHE A 15 -0.98 5.19 8.72
CA PHE A 15 -0.87 5.87 7.43
C PHE A 15 -0.62 7.37 7.53
N GLY A 16 -1.27 8.07 8.46
CA GLY A 16 -1.10 9.51 8.64
C GLY A 16 0.34 9.91 8.93
N VAL A 17 0.98 9.24 9.91
CA VAL A 17 2.37 9.51 10.28
C VAL A 17 3.35 9.20 9.14
N PRO A 18 3.34 8.02 8.50
CA PRO A 18 4.24 7.75 7.37
C PRO A 18 4.04 8.70 6.19
N VAL A 19 2.80 9.02 5.82
CA VAL A 19 2.50 9.95 4.71
C VAL A 19 3.03 11.35 5.03
N ALA A 20 2.84 11.84 6.25
CA ALA A 20 3.38 13.12 6.68
C ALA A 20 4.92 13.13 6.64
N MET A 21 5.56 12.08 7.15
CA MET A 21 7.02 11.94 7.12
C MET A 21 7.57 11.90 5.69
N MET A 22 6.97 11.11 4.79
CA MET A 22 7.37 11.05 3.39
C MET A 22 7.18 12.39 2.68
N THR A 23 6.04 13.05 2.93
CA THR A 23 5.74 14.37 2.34
C THR A 23 6.76 15.42 2.81
N TRP A 24 7.06 15.44 4.11
CA TRP A 24 8.05 16.35 4.68
C TRP A 24 9.45 16.09 4.11
N ALA A 25 9.86 14.82 4.03
CA ALA A 25 11.14 14.44 3.43
C ALA A 25 11.23 14.86 1.96
N TYR A 26 10.16 14.65 1.18
CA TYR A 26 10.09 15.03 -0.23
C TYR A 26 10.26 16.55 -0.42
N PHE A 27 9.60 17.38 0.39
CA PHE A 27 9.74 18.83 0.27
C PHE A 27 11.11 19.37 0.72
N LYS A 28 11.84 18.60 1.52
CA LYS A 28 13.22 18.94 1.93
C LYS A 28 14.27 18.59 0.86
N MET A 29 13.92 17.76 -0.12
CA MET A 29 14.82 17.34 -1.21
C MET A 29 15.06 18.48 -2.21
N ASN A 30 16.21 18.43 -2.89
CA ASN A 30 16.46 19.31 -4.04
C ASN A 30 15.60 18.89 -5.25
N ALA A 31 15.58 19.72 -6.29
CA ALA A 31 14.73 19.49 -7.46
C ALA A 31 15.07 18.19 -8.22
N ALA A 32 16.34 17.78 -8.27
CA ALA A 32 16.76 16.56 -8.97
C ALA A 32 16.27 15.31 -8.23
N ASP A 33 16.41 15.29 -6.90
CA ASP A 33 15.95 14.19 -6.06
C ASP A 33 14.41 14.08 -6.07
N GLN A 34 13.70 15.22 -6.01
CA GLN A 34 12.24 15.25 -6.15
C GLN A 34 11.79 14.64 -7.48
N GLN A 35 12.48 14.97 -8.58
CA GLN A 35 12.17 14.41 -9.90
C GLN A 35 12.45 12.91 -9.97
N SER A 36 13.54 12.45 -9.34
CA SER A 36 13.86 11.02 -9.22
C SER A 36 12.74 10.27 -8.48
N VAL A 37 12.29 10.77 -7.33
CA VAL A 37 11.19 10.17 -6.55
C VAL A 37 9.91 10.12 -7.38
N LYS A 38 9.55 11.22 -8.06
CA LYS A 38 8.39 11.24 -8.96
C LYS A 38 8.48 10.18 -10.06
N SER A 39 9.65 10.05 -10.68
CA SER A 39 9.90 9.06 -11.72
C SER A 39 9.77 7.63 -11.19
N ASP A 40 10.31 7.35 -10.01
CA ASP A 40 10.20 6.03 -9.37
C ASP A 40 8.75 5.67 -9.04
N PHE A 41 7.99 6.62 -8.48
CA PHE A 41 6.58 6.43 -8.13
C PHE A 41 5.68 6.32 -9.37
N ALA A 42 6.04 6.98 -10.47
CA ALA A 42 5.34 6.85 -11.75
C ALA A 42 5.75 5.60 -12.54
N SER A 43 6.78 4.87 -12.10
CA SER A 43 7.27 3.70 -12.84
C SER A 43 6.22 2.58 -12.85
N PRO A 44 6.02 1.87 -13.97
CA PRO A 44 5.12 0.71 -14.03
C PRO A 44 5.47 -0.36 -12.99
N LYS A 45 6.77 -0.50 -12.72
CA LYS A 45 7.29 -1.40 -11.69
C LYS A 45 6.70 -1.06 -10.33
N PHE A 46 6.77 0.21 -9.90
CA PHE A 46 6.21 0.64 -8.62
C PHE A 46 4.69 0.55 -8.62
N LEU A 47 4.04 1.13 -9.64
CA LEU A 47 2.58 1.19 -9.73
C LEU A 47 1.93 -0.19 -9.68
N LEU A 48 2.48 -1.19 -10.38
CA LEU A 48 1.94 -2.55 -10.41
C LEU A 48 2.45 -3.45 -9.28
N SER A 49 3.29 -2.96 -8.36
CA SER A 49 3.79 -3.74 -7.22
C SER A 49 3.51 -3.05 -5.89
N MET A 50 4.54 -2.53 -5.24
CA MET A 50 4.45 -1.92 -3.92
C MET A 50 3.51 -0.73 -3.88
N GLY A 51 3.41 0.05 -4.96
CA GLY A 51 2.48 1.17 -5.07
C GLY A 51 1.01 0.74 -4.97
N SER A 52 0.60 -0.22 -5.82
CA SER A 52 -0.74 -0.82 -5.73
C SER A 52 -0.97 -1.51 -4.39
N PHE A 53 0.02 -2.22 -3.86
CA PHE A 53 -0.10 -2.90 -2.56
C PHE A 53 -0.36 -1.90 -1.42
N ALA A 54 0.47 -0.86 -1.31
CA ALA A 54 0.36 0.15 -0.26
C ALA A 54 -0.94 0.96 -0.39
N LEU A 55 -1.34 1.34 -1.61
CA LEU A 55 -2.60 2.05 -1.84
C LEU A 55 -3.81 1.15 -1.55
N GLY A 56 -3.75 -0.13 -1.93
CA GLY A 56 -4.78 -1.10 -1.62
C GLY A 56 -5.00 -1.26 -0.12
N ALA A 57 -3.92 -1.45 0.63
CA ALA A 57 -3.96 -1.53 2.10
C ALA A 57 -4.53 -0.24 2.72
N PHE A 58 -4.09 0.93 2.26
CA PHE A 58 -4.62 2.21 2.71
C PHE A 58 -6.13 2.32 2.50
N LEU A 59 -6.63 1.95 1.31
CA LEU A 59 -8.05 2.05 0.99
C LEU A 59 -8.92 1.08 1.79
N ILE A 60 -8.42 -0.11 2.12
CA ILE A 60 -9.15 -1.04 2.99
C ILE A 60 -9.26 -0.45 4.40
N GLU A 61 -8.15 -0.01 4.99
CA GLU A 61 -8.18 0.59 6.32
C GLU A 61 -9.03 1.87 6.37
N PHE A 62 -8.94 2.71 5.33
CA PHE A 62 -9.78 3.89 5.17
C PHE A 62 -11.26 3.51 5.12
N SER A 63 -11.61 2.49 4.32
CA SER A 63 -12.98 2.00 4.22
C SER A 63 -13.51 1.53 5.57
N ASP A 64 -12.71 0.78 6.32
CA ASP A 64 -13.12 0.21 7.60
C ASP A 64 -13.27 1.32 8.66
N THR A 65 -12.31 2.25 8.73
CA THR A 65 -12.31 3.41 9.65
C THR A 65 -13.50 4.35 9.41
N PHE A 66 -13.80 4.64 8.15
CA PHE A 66 -14.83 5.61 7.77
C PHE A 66 -16.15 4.96 7.34
N SER A 67 -16.27 3.64 7.47
CA SER A 67 -17.46 2.86 7.12
C SER A 67 -17.94 3.10 5.67
N VAL A 68 -17.01 3.08 4.70
CA VAL A 68 -17.28 3.31 3.27
C VAL A 68 -17.04 2.03 2.45
N PRO A 69 -17.92 1.02 2.54
CA PRO A 69 -17.66 -0.34 2.06
C PRO A 69 -17.36 -0.46 0.55
N MET A 70 -17.86 0.47 -0.27
CA MET A 70 -17.53 0.49 -1.71
C MET A 70 -16.02 0.66 -1.97
N ILE A 71 -15.32 1.37 -1.10
CA ILE A 71 -13.86 1.60 -1.22
C ILE A 71 -13.08 0.33 -0.90
N LYS A 72 -13.59 -0.51 0.02
CA LYS A 72 -12.93 -1.78 0.41
C LYS A 72 -12.68 -2.68 -0.79
N THR A 73 -13.65 -2.80 -1.70
CA THR A 73 -13.51 -3.64 -2.89
C THR A 73 -12.40 -3.13 -3.81
N ILE A 74 -12.30 -1.81 -4.01
CA ILE A 74 -11.22 -1.19 -4.80
C ILE A 74 -9.87 -1.47 -4.13
N GLY A 75 -9.81 -1.31 -2.80
CA GLY A 75 -8.62 -1.60 -2.01
C GLY A 75 -8.16 -3.06 -2.14
N LEU A 76 -9.08 -4.02 -2.04
CA LEU A 76 -8.77 -5.45 -2.22
C LEU A 76 -8.23 -5.76 -3.62
N VAL A 77 -8.82 -5.19 -4.68
CA VAL A 77 -8.33 -5.39 -6.05
C VAL A 77 -6.89 -4.87 -6.20
N LEU A 78 -6.62 -3.66 -5.70
CA LEU A 78 -5.27 -3.07 -5.73
C LEU A 78 -4.28 -3.87 -4.89
N LEU A 79 -4.70 -4.36 -3.71
CA LEU A 79 -3.87 -5.20 -2.86
C LEU A 79 -3.46 -6.48 -3.61
N ILE A 80 -4.39 -7.14 -4.29
CA ILE A 80 -4.14 -8.36 -5.10
C ILE A 80 -3.19 -8.08 -6.25
N VAL A 81 -3.45 -7.03 -7.03
CA VAL A 81 -2.56 -6.62 -8.14
C VAL A 81 -1.16 -6.35 -7.60
N GLY A 82 -1.06 -5.59 -6.52
CA GLY A 82 0.21 -5.24 -5.89
C GLY A 82 0.96 -6.45 -5.31
N GLY A 83 0.26 -7.41 -4.70
CA GLY A 83 0.85 -8.64 -4.17
C GLY A 83 1.45 -9.52 -5.27
N ILE A 84 0.70 -9.74 -6.35
CA ILE A 84 1.16 -10.51 -7.51
C ILE A 84 2.33 -9.78 -8.19
N GLY A 85 2.18 -8.48 -8.48
CA GLY A 85 3.23 -7.72 -9.14
C GLY A 85 4.49 -7.58 -8.29
N SER A 86 4.38 -7.45 -6.96
CA SER A 86 5.53 -7.47 -6.05
C SER A 86 6.28 -8.79 -6.09
N SER A 87 5.57 -9.91 -6.22
CA SER A 87 6.20 -11.20 -6.43
C SER A 87 6.95 -11.25 -7.77
N ILE A 88 6.32 -10.83 -8.87
CA ILE A 88 6.94 -10.79 -10.21
C ILE A 88 8.21 -9.92 -10.21
N VAL A 89 8.12 -8.74 -9.60
CA VAL A 89 9.25 -7.81 -9.49
C VAL A 89 10.39 -8.42 -8.67
N THR A 90 10.06 -9.09 -7.57
CA THR A 90 11.04 -9.70 -6.65
C THR A 90 11.67 -10.96 -7.22
N TRP A 91 10.98 -11.69 -8.10
CA TRP A 91 11.44 -12.96 -8.68
C TRP A 91 12.84 -12.87 -9.30
N LYS A 92 13.12 -11.78 -10.03
CA LYS A 92 14.44 -11.55 -10.65
C LYS A 92 15.57 -11.38 -9.64
N SER A 93 15.26 -10.89 -8.44
CA SER A 93 16.25 -10.68 -7.37
C SER A 93 16.37 -11.89 -6.45
N SER A 94 15.24 -12.51 -6.07
CA SER A 94 15.21 -13.69 -5.21
C SER A 94 13.92 -14.48 -5.41
N LYS A 95 14.07 -15.68 -5.97
CA LYS A 95 12.95 -16.61 -6.16
C LYS A 95 12.33 -17.03 -4.82
N VAL A 96 13.15 -17.29 -3.80
CA VAL A 96 12.67 -17.68 -2.46
C VAL A 96 11.79 -16.60 -1.86
N ARG A 97 12.22 -15.33 -1.89
CA ARG A 97 11.40 -14.21 -1.37
C ARG A 97 10.12 -14.03 -2.17
N SER A 98 10.18 -14.15 -3.49
CA SER A 98 8.99 -14.06 -4.34
C SER A 98 7.98 -15.18 -4.06
N LEU A 99 8.43 -16.42 -3.84
CA LEU A 99 7.56 -17.52 -3.43
C LEU A 99 6.97 -17.29 -2.03
N LEU A 100 7.75 -16.73 -1.10
CA LEU A 100 7.24 -16.35 0.23
C LEU A 100 6.16 -15.27 0.13
N ILE A 101 6.33 -14.25 -0.71
CA ILE A 101 5.30 -13.25 -0.97
C ILE A 101 4.03 -13.94 -1.49
N LEU A 102 4.14 -14.83 -2.48
CA LEU A 102 2.98 -15.57 -3.02
C LEU A 102 2.29 -16.48 -2.00
N ALA A 103 3.04 -17.04 -1.05
CA ALA A 103 2.49 -17.93 -0.02
C ALA A 103 1.83 -17.16 1.13
N LEU A 104 2.41 -16.04 1.56
CA LEU A 104 1.90 -15.23 2.66
C LEU A 104 0.76 -14.29 2.23
N PHE A 105 0.76 -13.87 0.98
CA PHE A 105 -0.20 -12.90 0.48
C PHE A 105 -1.67 -13.38 0.59
N PRO A 106 -2.03 -14.63 0.22
CA PRO A 106 -3.39 -15.15 0.43
C PRO A 106 -3.82 -15.17 1.89
N LEU A 107 -2.91 -15.42 2.84
CA LEU A 107 -3.22 -15.38 4.27
C LEU A 107 -3.61 -13.97 4.70
N MET A 108 -2.87 -12.96 4.24
CA MET A 108 -3.21 -11.56 4.51
C MET A 108 -4.59 -11.19 3.97
N VAL A 109 -4.89 -11.59 2.73
CA VAL A 109 -6.20 -11.35 2.10
C VAL A 109 -7.32 -12.05 2.87
N PHE A 110 -7.10 -13.29 3.32
CA PHE A 110 -8.07 -14.04 4.11
C PHE A 110 -8.50 -13.26 5.36
N PHE A 111 -7.55 -12.73 6.13
CA PHE A 111 -7.84 -11.95 7.34
C PHE A 111 -8.60 -10.63 7.08
N HIS A 112 -8.58 -10.09 5.86
CA HIS A 112 -9.36 -8.89 5.52
C HIS A 112 -10.80 -9.20 5.07
N ILE A 113 -11.07 -10.46 4.70
CA ILE A 113 -12.37 -10.92 4.20
C ILE A 113 -13.15 -11.66 5.30
N SER A 114 -12.44 -12.41 6.18
CA SER A 114 -13.03 -13.16 7.31
C SER A 114 -13.39 -12.25 8.47
#